data_AF-X1CM32-F1
#
_entry.id   AF-X1CM32-F1
#
_cell.length_a   1.000
_cell.length_b   1.000
_cell.length_c   1.000
_cell.angle_alpha   90.00
_cell.angle_beta   90.00
_cell.angle_gamma   90.00
#
_symmetry.space_group_name_H-M   'P 1'
#
loop_
_entity.id
_entity.type
_entity.pdbx_description
1 polymer ?
#
loop_
_entity_poly.entity_id
_entity_poly.type
_entity_poly.pdbx_seq_one_letter_code
_entity_poly.pdbx_strand_id
1 'polypeptide(L)' 'TANNSMDMNAISTSEEPSLENEMQKEESTTRKKICPNCGNTNKAQIREFDDKNKIIYTYPRIYAKMYRCGQCGTEWR' A
#
# COMPACT_ATOMS: atom_id res chain seq x y z
N THR A 1 21.76 -53.28 48.12
CA THR A 1 20.66 -53.12 47.15
C THR A 1 20.24 -51.67 47.16
N ALA A 2 20.68 -50.87 46.19
CA ALA A 2 20.22 -49.49 46.01
C ALA A 2 20.49 -49.04 44.56
N ASN A 3 19.45 -49.17 43.75
CA ASN A 3 18.93 -48.20 42.78
C ASN A 3 19.86 -47.67 41.67
N ASN A 4 19.63 -48.25 40.48
CA ASN A 4 19.86 -47.64 39.17
C ASN A 4 19.10 -46.30 39.05
N SER A 5 19.80 -45.29 38.56
CA SER A 5 19.22 -44.08 37.97
C SER A 5 20.24 -43.48 37.03
N MET A 6 19.88 -43.33 35.76
CA MET A 6 20.00 -42.08 35.01
C MET A 6 19.47 -42.28 33.58
N ASP A 7 18.46 -41.46 33.29
CA ASP A 7 17.63 -41.39 32.11
C ASP A 7 18.38 -40.96 30.84
N MET A 8 17.96 -41.50 29.70
CA MET A 8 18.29 -40.99 28.36
C MET A 8 17.01 -40.94 27.53
N ASN A 9 16.25 -39.85 27.65
CA ASN A 9 15.17 -39.53 26.71
C ASN A 9 15.67 -38.47 25.73
N ALA A 10 16.00 -38.90 24.51
CA ALA A 10 16.31 -38.04 23.39
C ALA A 10 15.03 -37.37 22.87
N ILE A 11 14.91 -36.06 23.11
CA ILE A 11 13.87 -35.22 22.49
C ILE A 11 14.38 -34.71 21.15
N SER A 12 13.72 -35.20 20.10
CA SER A 12 13.74 -34.68 18.75
C SER A 12 13.02 -33.34 18.71
N THR A 13 13.68 -32.27 18.28
CA THR A 13 12.99 -31.07 17.78
C THR A 13 13.77 -30.46 16.63
N SER A 14 13.05 -30.36 15.51
CA SER A 14 13.32 -29.75 14.23
C SER A 14 13.66 -28.25 14.32
N GLU A 15 14.65 -27.81 13.55
CA GLU A 15 14.86 -26.40 13.23
C GLU A 15 14.69 -26.21 11.72
N GLU A 16 13.47 -25.86 11.29
CA GLU A 16 13.23 -25.29 9.97
C GLU A 16 13.66 -23.82 9.98
N PRO A 17 14.52 -23.36 9.05
CA PRO A 17 14.85 -21.95 8.96
C PRO A 17 13.70 -21.18 8.29
N SER A 18 12.97 -20.39 9.07
CA SER A 18 12.00 -19.42 8.56
C SER A 18 12.73 -18.30 7.81
N LEU A 19 12.51 -18.22 6.51
CA LEU A 19 12.91 -17.08 5.70
C LEU A 19 11.95 -15.92 5.99
N GLU A 20 12.32 -15.05 6.91
CA GLU A 20 11.60 -13.79 7.11
C GLU A 20 11.80 -12.90 5.86
N ASN A 21 10.74 -12.79 5.04
CA ASN A 21 10.67 -11.82 3.96
C ASN A 21 10.70 -10.40 4.54
N GLU A 22 11.86 -9.74 4.43
CA GLU A 22 11.99 -8.30 4.66
C GLU A 22 11.22 -7.54 3.57
N MET A 23 9.96 -7.20 3.87
CA MET A 23 9.16 -6.32 3.03
C MET A 23 9.72 -4.89 3.13
N GLN A 24 10.62 -4.56 2.23
CA GLN A 24 11.16 -3.21 2.08
C GLN A 24 10.02 -2.24 1.79
N LYS A 25 9.72 -1.40 2.79
CA LYS A 25 8.75 -0.32 2.71
C LYS A 25 9.30 0.75 1.77
N GLU A 26 9.03 0.63 0.48
CA GLU A 26 9.27 1.70 -0.48
C GLU A 26 8.56 2.97 0.01
N GLU A 27 9.34 3.95 0.43
CA GLU A 27 8.85 5.27 0.83
C GLU A 27 8.36 5.98 -0.44
N SER A 28 7.12 5.66 -0.84
CA SER A 28 6.45 6.33 -1.95
C SER A 28 6.35 7.82 -1.60
N THR A 29 7.18 8.62 -2.26
CA THR A 29 7.12 10.08 -2.25
C THR A 29 5.81 10.49 -2.93
N THR A 30 4.71 10.30 -2.20
CA THR A 30 3.36 10.57 -2.66
C THR A 30 3.27 12.08 -2.84
N ARG A 31 3.49 12.55 -4.08
CA ARG A 31 3.42 13.99 -4.42
C ARG A 31 2.16 14.56 -3.78
N LYS A 32 2.33 15.57 -2.93
CA LYS A 32 1.21 16.21 -2.24
C LYS A 32 0.31 16.78 -3.33
N LYS A 33 -0.91 16.26 -3.46
CA LYS A 33 -1.92 16.80 -4.37
C LYS A 33 -2.31 18.18 -3.83
N ILE A 34 -2.04 19.24 -4.60
CA ILE A 34 -2.36 20.63 -4.24
C ILE A 34 -3.30 21.18 -5.31
N CYS A 35 -4.40 21.81 -4.88
CA CYS A 35 -5.31 22.46 -5.81
C CYS A 35 -4.62 23.66 -6.48
N PRO A 36 -4.59 23.74 -7.83
CA PRO A 36 -3.91 24.82 -8.54
C PRO A 36 -4.64 26.18 -8.44
N ASN A 37 -5.92 26.18 -8.04
CA ASN A 37 -6.72 27.39 -7.97
C ASN A 37 -6.72 28.03 -6.57
N CYS A 38 -7.06 27.27 -5.53
CA CYS A 38 -7.15 27.79 -4.15
C CYS A 38 -6.01 27.36 -3.24
N GLY A 39 -5.04 26.58 -3.74
CA GLY A 39 -3.92 26.08 -2.93
C GLY A 39 -4.29 25.04 -1.88
N ASN A 40 -5.52 24.50 -1.90
CA ASN A 40 -5.94 23.48 -0.94
C ASN A 40 -5.00 22.26 -0.98
N THR A 41 -4.45 21.90 0.17
CA THR A 41 -3.53 20.77 0.37
C THR A 41 -4.18 19.60 1.10
N ASN A 42 -5.43 19.76 1.57
CA ASN A 42 -6.15 18.74 2.30
C ASN A 42 -6.56 17.60 1.37
N LYS A 43 -5.86 16.46 1.48
CA LYS A 43 -6.09 15.26 0.66
C LYS A 43 -7.54 14.75 0.77
N ALA A 44 -8.18 14.86 1.94
CA ALA A 44 -9.57 14.42 2.12
C ALA A 44 -10.56 15.25 1.29
N GLN A 45 -10.18 16.47 0.92
CA GLN A 45 -10.96 17.37 0.08
C GLN A 45 -10.52 17.35 -1.39
N ILE A 46 -9.60 16.49 -1.82
CA ILE A 46 -9.22 16.36 -3.23
C ILE A 46 -9.69 14.99 -3.70
N ARG A 47 -10.79 14.97 -4.46
CA ARG A 47 -11.39 13.73 -4.98
C ARG A 47 -10.75 13.38 -6.32
N GLU A 48 -10.44 12.10 -6.50
CA GLU A 48 -9.98 11.53 -7.77
C GLU A 48 -11.13 10.79 -8.44
N PHE A 49 -11.29 10.96 -9.75
CA PHE A 49 -12.34 10.31 -10.55
C PHE A 49 -11.89 10.14 -12.00
N ASP A 50 -12.67 9.39 -12.77
CA ASP A 50 -12.38 9.11 -14.18
C ASP A 50 -12.87 10.23 -15.11
N ASP A 51 -11.96 10.75 -15.92
CA ASP A 51 -12.24 11.68 -17.01
C ASP A 51 -12.75 10.92 -18.24
N LYS A 52 -14.08 10.84 -18.35
CA LYS A 52 -14.77 10.17 -19.46
C LYS A 52 -14.54 10.84 -20.81
N ASN A 53 -14.00 12.06 -20.84
CA ASN A 53 -13.69 12.76 -22.08
C ASN A 53 -12.34 12.32 -22.67
N LYS A 54 -11.48 11.66 -21.88
CA LYS A 54 -10.16 11.21 -22.34
C LYS A 54 -9.92 9.72 -22.05
N ILE A 55 -10.07 8.94 -23.11
CA ILE A 55 -9.74 7.51 -23.13
C ILE A 55 -8.24 7.35 -23.32
N ILE A 56 -7.57 6.64 -22.42
CA ILE A 56 -6.15 6.27 -22.52
C ILE A 56 -6.01 5.00 -23.35
N TYR A 57 -6.93 4.06 -23.15
CA TYR A 57 -6.89 2.76 -23.81
C TYR A 57 -8.30 2.29 -24.13
N THR A 58 -8.48 1.74 -25.32
CA THR A 58 -9.83 1.40 -25.82
C THR A 58 -10.29 0.02 -25.35
N TYR A 59 -9.38 -0.95 -25.19
CA TYR A 59 -9.74 -2.31 -24.81
C TYR A 59 -8.65 -3.04 -23.97
N PRO A 60 -8.83 -3.22 -22.65
CA PRO A 60 -9.98 -2.81 -21.85
C PRO A 60 -10.12 -1.28 -21.81
N ARG A 61 -11.35 -0.78 -21.72
CA ARG A 61 -11.61 0.66 -21.76
C ARG A 61 -11.10 1.33 -20.48
N ILE A 62 -10.04 2.11 -20.60
CA ILE A 62 -9.40 2.85 -19.49
C ILE A 62 -9.54 4.34 -19.78
N TYR A 63 -10.23 5.03 -18.87
CA TYR A 63 -10.26 6.48 -18.84
C TYR A 63 -9.09 7.01 -18.03
N ALA A 64 -8.73 8.25 -18.29
CA ALA A 64 -7.74 8.90 -17.46
C ALA A 64 -8.31 9.37 -16.14
N LYS A 65 -7.42 9.73 -15.22
CA LYS A 65 -7.79 10.34 -13.95
C LYS A 65 -7.90 11.86 -14.07
N MET A 66 -8.81 12.41 -13.28
CA MET A 66 -9.00 13.82 -13.02
C MET A 66 -9.23 14.03 -11.52
N TYR A 67 -8.89 15.23 -11.05
CA TYR A 67 -9.01 15.67 -9.67
C TYR A 67 -10.04 16.80 -9.56
N ARG A 68 -10.75 16.83 -8.43
CA ARG A 68 -11.67 17.93 -8.09
C ARG A 68 -11.44 18.38 -6.66
N CYS A 69 -11.31 19.69 -6.48
CA CYS A 69 -11.18 20.32 -5.18
C CYS A 69 -12.56 20.44 -4.53
N GLY A 70 -12.71 19.92 -3.32
CA GLY A 70 -13.91 20.03 -2.50
C GLY A 70 -14.07 21.39 -1.83
N GLN A 71 -13.06 22.27 -1.87
CA GLN A 71 -13.18 23.64 -1.37
C GLN A 71 -13.67 24.62 -2.44
N CYS A 72 -12.98 24.71 -3.57
CA CYS A 72 -13.31 25.68 -4.63
C CYS A 72 -14.01 25.07 -5.86
N GLY A 73 -14.11 23.74 -5.94
CA GLY A 73 -14.74 23.07 -7.07
C GLY A 73 -13.90 22.95 -8.34
N THR A 74 -12.68 23.51 -8.37
CA THR A 74 -11.79 23.41 -9.54
C THR A 74 -11.50 21.95 -9.89
N GLU A 75 -11.56 21.65 -11.18
CA GLU A 75 -11.21 20.35 -11.76
C GLU A 75 -9.89 20.46 -12.52
N TRP A 76 -8.97 19.51 -12.32
CA TRP A 76 -7.67 19.50 -12.99
C TRP A 76 -7.16 18.08 -13.18
N ARG A 77 -6.19 17.93 -14.09
CA ARG A 77 -5.56 16.66 -14.40
C ARG A 77 -4.15 16.58 -13.81
#